data_AF-C6LI23-F1
#
_entry.id   AF-C6LI23-F1
#
_cell.length_a   1.000
_cell.length_b   1.000
_cell.length_c   1.000
_cell.angle_alpha   90.00
_cell.angle_beta   90.00
_cell.angle_gamma   90.00
#
_symmetry.space_group_name_H-M   'P 1'
#
loop_
_entity.id
_entity.type
_entity.pdbx_description
1 polymer ?
#
loop_
_entity_poly.entity_id
_entity_poly.type
_entity_poly.pdbx_seq_one_letter_code
_entity_poly.pdbx_strand_id
1 'polypeptide(L)'
;MKRKELLRRASVAGLAAIVAVGTSACQQTKKETGAPTEAVTEAAATDAAQVETEARETEAAAETETAAEAVAAAEETAAEAAEEAKTDADGAAASRYQVTEENQNRELVMNDQPESSYWFPEQLLEWNAEEDKDLEYNVSTVPLAKRVDKENLTPVNSTQNTDTKVMAISIMNSSTSGNAPHGLNSANCNIFTYWQYVDELVYWGGSSGEGLIVPPSPDVTDLGHKNGVPVIGTVFFPQGVAGGKMEWLDTFLSQDADGNFPVADKLIEAAQTYGFDGWFINQETEGTEEEPLTKEYADTMQLFIKYFKEKAPDLRLVYYDSMTVDGEMDWQNALTDKNAAYLVDEEGNAVADEMFLNFWWTDEELADEKLLEASAEKAAELAIDPYDLYAGIDVQANGYNTPIRWDLFANEDGTSHTSLGIYCPSWAYFSASTLDGFHKNENTLWVNSKRDPSAEMEYTSADQWHGVSAYVIEKSGFERRN
;
A
#
# COMPACT_ATOMS: atom_id res chain seq x y z
N MET A 1 -13.53 17.83 -42.57
CA MET A 1 -13.31 16.43 -42.96
C MET A 1 -11.82 16.06 -43.14
N LYS A 2 -10.87 16.72 -42.44
CA LYS A 2 -9.42 16.38 -42.50
C LYS A 2 -8.70 16.40 -41.13
N ARG A 3 -9.45 16.34 -40.02
CA ARG A 3 -8.89 16.28 -38.65
C ARG A 3 -9.21 14.97 -37.92
N LYS A 4 -10.08 14.13 -38.48
CA LYS A 4 -10.46 12.81 -37.92
C LYS A 4 -9.63 11.62 -38.46
N GLU A 5 -8.69 11.87 -39.37
CA GLU A 5 -7.95 10.80 -40.07
C GLU A 5 -6.47 10.70 -39.64
N LEU A 6 -5.94 11.69 -38.91
CA LEU A 6 -4.59 11.61 -38.33
C LEU A 6 -4.53 10.84 -36.99
N LEU A 7 -5.65 10.71 -36.27
CA LEU A 7 -5.72 9.96 -35.01
C LEU A 7 -5.85 8.43 -35.22
N ARG A 8 -6.06 7.96 -36.45
CA ARG A 8 -6.23 6.52 -36.76
C ARG A 8 -4.94 5.78 -37.14
N ARG A 9 -3.78 6.46 -37.17
CA ARG A 9 -2.49 5.85 -37.56
C ARG A 9 -1.44 5.80 -36.45
N ALA A 10 -1.77 6.17 -35.22
CA ALA A 10 -0.88 6.05 -34.05
C ALA A 10 -1.12 4.78 -33.20
N SER A 11 -1.92 3.82 -33.67
CA SER A 11 -2.50 2.75 -32.84
C SER A 11 -1.68 1.44 -32.72
N VAL A 12 -0.40 1.37 -33.11
CA VAL A 12 0.33 0.07 -33.07
C VAL A 12 1.75 0.14 -32.47
N ALA A 13 2.16 1.25 -31.83
CA ALA A 13 3.51 1.32 -31.26
C ALA A 13 3.64 2.06 -29.91
N GLY A 14 2.53 2.32 -29.19
CA GLY A 14 2.53 3.24 -28.04
C GLY A 14 1.97 2.71 -26.73
N LEU A 15 1.86 1.39 -26.54
CA LEU A 15 1.21 0.83 -25.34
C LEU A 15 2.16 0.37 -24.21
N ALA A 16 3.47 0.59 -24.33
CA ALA A 16 4.46 0.14 -23.35
C ALA A 16 5.04 1.25 -22.44
N ALA A 17 4.54 2.50 -22.52
CA ALA A 17 5.22 3.64 -21.90
C ALA A 17 4.37 4.44 -20.89
N ILE A 18 3.25 3.91 -20.39
CA ILE A 18 2.37 4.65 -19.45
C ILE A 18 2.29 4.01 -18.05
N VAL A 19 2.97 2.87 -17.81
CA VAL A 19 3.02 2.23 -16.47
C VAL A 19 4.26 2.65 -15.67
N ALA A 20 5.22 3.37 -16.26
CA ALA A 20 6.53 3.64 -15.66
C ALA A 20 6.67 4.99 -14.92
N VAL A 21 5.58 5.72 -14.65
CA VAL A 21 5.66 7.02 -13.95
C VAL A 21 5.36 6.92 -12.45
N GLY A 22 5.04 5.73 -11.94
CA GLY A 22 4.86 5.48 -10.50
C GLY A 22 6.10 4.93 -9.77
N THR A 23 7.22 4.71 -10.46
CA THR A 23 8.31 3.81 -9.99
C THR A 23 9.53 4.50 -9.40
N SER A 24 9.42 5.66 -8.75
CA SER A 24 10.63 6.30 -8.18
C SER A 24 10.48 7.00 -6.84
N ALA A 25 9.43 6.72 -6.07
CA ALA A 25 9.17 7.42 -4.81
C ALA A 25 9.75 6.73 -3.54
N CYS A 26 10.57 5.69 -3.68
CA CYS A 26 11.05 4.97 -2.49
C CYS A 26 12.51 4.49 -2.59
N GLN A 27 13.44 5.32 -3.07
CA GLN A 27 14.88 5.08 -2.85
C GLN A 27 15.67 6.38 -2.61
N GLN A 28 16.13 6.49 -1.36
CA GLN A 28 17.40 7.05 -0.87
C GLN A 28 17.63 8.58 -0.82
N THR A 29 17.79 9.07 0.42
CA THR A 29 19.01 9.81 0.81
C THR A 29 19.43 9.46 2.25
N LYS A 30 20.64 8.88 2.43
CA LYS A 30 21.32 8.72 3.73
C LYS A 30 21.91 10.08 4.16
N LYS A 31 21.67 10.53 5.40
CA LYS A 31 22.43 11.62 6.05
C LYS A 31 23.23 11.05 7.22
N GLU A 32 24.56 11.10 7.10
CA GLU A 32 25.48 10.80 8.20
C GLU A 32 25.39 11.88 9.28
N THR A 33 25.11 11.48 10.52
CA THR A 33 25.15 12.35 11.71
C THR A 33 26.56 12.41 12.29
N GLY A 34 27.08 13.61 12.51
CA GLY A 34 28.30 13.85 13.30
C GLY A 34 28.25 15.19 14.04
N ALA A 35 28.39 15.16 15.35
CA ALA A 35 28.52 16.33 16.23
C ALA A 35 29.93 16.35 16.89
N PRO A 36 30.35 17.39 17.63
CA PRO A 36 31.04 18.58 17.10
C PRO A 36 32.43 18.79 17.74
N THR A 37 33.33 19.58 17.12
CA THR A 37 34.22 20.53 17.85
C THR A 37 35.12 21.42 16.95
N GLU A 38 35.12 22.71 17.34
CA GLU A 38 36.16 23.75 17.26
C GLU A 38 36.69 24.35 15.93
N ALA A 39 36.89 25.66 16.02
CA ALA A 39 37.10 26.65 14.97
C ALA A 39 38.48 26.60 14.29
N VAL A 40 38.59 27.16 13.07
CA VAL A 40 39.59 28.18 12.64
C VAL A 40 39.47 28.51 11.12
N THR A 41 39.23 29.80 10.84
CA THR A 41 39.58 30.66 9.68
C THR A 41 39.14 30.40 8.22
N GLU A 42 38.52 31.46 7.67
CA GLU A 42 38.35 31.83 6.26
C GLU A 42 39.61 31.69 5.39
N ALA A 43 39.46 31.05 4.22
CA ALA A 43 39.76 31.59 2.88
C ALA A 43 40.07 30.46 1.88
N ALA A 44 39.08 30.08 1.04
CA ALA A 44 39.25 29.56 -0.34
C ALA A 44 37.91 29.03 -0.87
N ALA A 45 36.96 29.93 -1.13
CA ALA A 45 35.74 29.61 -1.86
C ALA A 45 35.88 30.14 -3.29
N THR A 46 36.35 29.29 -4.20
CA THR A 46 36.14 29.31 -5.67
C THR A 46 37.10 28.26 -6.27
N ASP A 47 36.76 26.97 -6.12
CA ASP A 47 37.26 25.89 -6.99
C ASP A 47 36.53 24.55 -6.74
N ALA A 48 35.83 24.39 -5.61
CA ALA A 48 35.08 23.15 -5.28
C ALA A 48 33.78 22.96 -6.09
N ALA A 49 33.12 24.04 -6.52
CA ALA A 49 31.81 23.96 -7.19
C ALA A 49 31.89 23.46 -8.65
N GLN A 50 33.06 23.53 -9.29
CA GLN A 50 33.21 23.11 -10.70
C GLN A 50 33.56 21.62 -10.84
N VAL A 51 34.21 21.04 -9.82
CA VAL A 51 34.56 19.61 -9.78
C VAL A 51 33.35 18.74 -9.37
N GLU A 52 32.45 19.24 -8.52
CA GLU A 52 31.17 18.58 -8.18
C GLU A 52 30.18 18.51 -9.36
N THR A 53 30.26 19.46 -10.29
CA THR A 53 29.33 19.52 -11.44
C THR A 53 29.75 18.53 -12.54
N GLU A 54 31.05 18.36 -12.78
CA GLU A 54 31.56 17.38 -13.76
C GLU A 54 31.48 15.93 -13.25
N ALA A 55 31.53 15.72 -11.92
CA ALA A 55 31.30 14.40 -11.30
C ALA A 55 29.83 13.95 -11.43
N ARG A 56 28.87 14.87 -11.24
CA ARG A 56 27.43 14.63 -11.44
C ARG A 56 27.06 14.28 -12.88
N GLU A 57 27.73 14.88 -13.86
CA GLU A 57 27.47 14.60 -15.28
C GLU A 57 28.09 13.26 -15.75
N THR A 58 29.13 12.77 -15.07
CA THR A 58 29.72 11.45 -15.35
C THR A 58 28.99 10.31 -14.64
N GLU A 59 28.39 10.54 -13.47
CA GLU A 59 27.51 9.58 -12.78
C GLU A 59 26.19 9.35 -13.54
N ALA A 60 25.54 10.43 -14.00
CA ALA A 60 24.30 10.33 -14.80
C ALA A 60 24.49 9.59 -16.14
N ALA A 61 25.68 9.66 -16.74
CA ALA A 61 26.00 8.94 -17.97
C ALA A 61 26.25 7.44 -17.73
N ALA A 62 26.87 7.08 -16.61
CA ALA A 62 27.10 5.69 -16.21
C ALA A 62 25.80 4.97 -15.81
N GLU A 63 24.84 5.70 -15.23
CA GLU A 63 23.48 5.21 -14.90
C GLU A 63 22.65 4.93 -16.16
N THR A 64 22.78 5.74 -17.22
CA THR A 64 22.11 5.45 -18.50
C THR A 64 22.69 4.26 -19.25
N GLU A 65 23.99 3.95 -19.07
CA GLU A 65 24.63 2.80 -19.71
C GLU A 65 24.30 1.48 -18.98
N THR A 66 24.20 1.51 -17.65
CA THR A 66 23.77 0.37 -16.82
C THR A 66 22.28 0.04 -16.97
N ALA A 67 21.40 1.04 -17.16
CA ALA A 67 19.99 0.79 -17.47
C ALA A 67 19.79 0.12 -18.84
N ALA A 68 20.64 0.42 -19.83
CA ALA A 68 20.59 -0.23 -21.14
C ALA A 68 21.14 -1.68 -21.11
N GLU A 69 22.17 -1.94 -20.31
CA GLU A 69 22.71 -3.29 -20.09
C GLU A 69 21.75 -4.18 -19.27
N ALA A 70 21.00 -3.61 -18.31
CA ALA A 70 19.98 -4.32 -17.54
C ALA A 70 18.76 -4.74 -18.39
N VAL A 71 18.35 -3.92 -19.36
CA VAL A 71 17.29 -4.27 -20.32
C VAL A 71 17.75 -5.38 -21.27
N ALA A 72 19.01 -5.35 -21.72
CA ALA A 72 19.56 -6.40 -22.57
C ALA A 72 19.73 -7.74 -21.81
N ALA A 73 20.16 -7.70 -20.54
CA ALA A 73 20.27 -8.88 -19.68
C ALA A 73 18.88 -9.47 -19.31
N ALA A 74 17.85 -8.63 -19.16
CA ALA A 74 16.46 -9.05 -18.95
C ALA A 74 15.85 -9.73 -20.20
N GLU A 75 16.24 -9.30 -21.41
CA GLU A 75 15.82 -9.96 -22.65
C GLU A 75 16.51 -11.32 -22.84
N GLU A 76 17.78 -11.47 -22.44
CA GLU A 76 18.53 -12.73 -22.53
C GLU A 76 18.09 -13.76 -21.47
N THR A 77 17.82 -13.33 -20.23
CA THR A 77 17.26 -14.20 -19.17
C THR A 77 15.80 -14.59 -19.41
N ALA A 78 14.98 -13.71 -20.02
CA ALA A 78 13.64 -14.07 -20.46
C ALA A 78 13.64 -15.12 -21.59
N ALA A 79 14.69 -15.14 -22.43
CA ALA A 79 14.86 -16.16 -23.47
C ALA A 79 15.28 -17.53 -22.88
N GLU A 80 16.17 -17.56 -21.88
CA GLU A 80 16.55 -18.80 -21.17
C GLU A 80 15.40 -19.36 -20.32
N ALA A 81 14.64 -18.51 -19.61
CA ALA A 81 13.46 -18.92 -18.84
C ALA A 81 12.32 -19.46 -19.73
N ALA A 82 12.19 -18.94 -20.96
CA ALA A 82 11.26 -19.47 -21.95
C ALA A 82 11.72 -20.83 -22.54
N GLU A 83 13.01 -21.16 -22.44
CA GLU A 83 13.55 -22.45 -22.86
C GLU A 83 13.41 -23.52 -21.76
N GLU A 84 13.58 -23.16 -20.48
CA GLU A 84 13.26 -24.03 -19.33
C GLU A 84 11.76 -24.27 -19.14
N ALA A 85 10.90 -23.28 -19.44
CA ALA A 85 9.44 -23.46 -19.38
C ALA A 85 8.89 -24.48 -20.40
N LYS A 86 9.67 -24.85 -21.41
CA LYS A 86 9.31 -25.92 -22.36
C LYS A 86 9.57 -27.34 -21.83
N THR A 87 10.40 -27.50 -20.80
CA THR A 87 10.80 -28.84 -20.33
C THR A 87 9.92 -29.42 -19.21
N ASP A 88 9.14 -28.60 -18.49
CA ASP A 88 8.31 -29.07 -17.36
C ASP A 88 6.79 -29.14 -17.64
N ALA A 89 6.38 -28.97 -18.89
CA ALA A 89 4.97 -28.99 -19.31
C ALA A 89 4.36 -30.40 -19.47
N ASP A 90 4.81 -31.39 -18.69
CA ASP A 90 4.28 -32.75 -18.75
C ASP A 90 3.83 -33.22 -17.35
N GLY A 91 2.62 -32.82 -16.92
CA GLY A 91 2.04 -33.44 -15.72
C GLY A 91 0.83 -32.83 -15.01
N ALA A 92 0.40 -31.60 -15.31
CA ALA A 92 -0.78 -31.02 -14.65
C ALA A 92 -1.77 -30.47 -15.68
N ALA A 93 -3.01 -30.96 -15.65
CA ALA A 93 -4.07 -30.49 -16.53
C ALA A 93 -4.40 -29.02 -16.19
N ALA A 94 -3.82 -28.08 -16.96
CA ALA A 94 -4.13 -26.66 -16.87
C ALA A 94 -5.63 -26.41 -17.02
N SER A 95 -6.21 -25.59 -16.14
CA SER A 95 -7.58 -25.11 -16.27
C SER A 95 -7.72 -24.33 -17.58
N ARG A 96 -8.45 -24.90 -18.55
CA ARG A 96 -8.69 -24.24 -19.84
C ARG A 96 -9.79 -23.20 -19.71
N TYR A 97 -9.46 -22.04 -19.15
CA TYR A 97 -10.30 -20.84 -19.30
C TYR A 97 -10.30 -20.44 -20.78
N GLN A 98 -11.49 -20.21 -21.34
CA GLN A 98 -11.64 -19.65 -22.70
C GLN A 98 -12.21 -18.24 -22.57
N VAL A 99 -11.42 -17.25 -22.96
CA VAL A 99 -11.84 -15.85 -23.09
C VAL A 99 -12.71 -15.72 -24.33
N THR A 100 -13.89 -15.10 -24.21
CA THR A 100 -14.80 -14.92 -25.35
C THR A 100 -14.34 -13.78 -26.27
N GLU A 101 -14.82 -13.74 -27.52
CA GLU A 101 -14.46 -12.70 -28.49
C GLU A 101 -14.87 -11.29 -28.00
N GLU A 102 -15.98 -11.19 -27.25
CA GLU A 102 -16.48 -9.92 -26.70
C GLU A 102 -15.49 -9.28 -25.71
N ASN A 103 -14.67 -10.07 -25.02
CA ASN A 103 -13.65 -9.61 -24.07
C ASN A 103 -12.51 -8.83 -24.75
N GLN A 104 -12.27 -9.08 -26.04
CA GLN A 104 -11.20 -8.43 -26.80
C GLN A 104 -11.65 -7.07 -27.39
N ASN A 105 -12.92 -6.69 -27.22
CA ASN A 105 -13.43 -5.46 -27.79
C ASN A 105 -13.15 -4.25 -26.88
N ARG A 106 -11.90 -3.75 -26.97
CA ARG A 106 -11.44 -2.53 -26.29
C ARG A 106 -12.26 -1.26 -26.64
N GLU A 107 -13.08 -1.30 -27.70
CA GLU A 107 -13.90 -0.16 -28.14
C GLU A 107 -15.31 -0.15 -27.50
N LEU A 108 -15.66 -1.15 -26.69
CA LEU A 108 -16.95 -1.23 -25.97
C LEU A 108 -16.88 -0.48 -24.63
N VAL A 109 -16.49 0.80 -24.66
CA VAL A 109 -16.64 1.72 -23.53
C VAL A 109 -17.84 2.62 -23.85
N MET A 110 -18.86 2.61 -22.98
CA MET A 110 -20.05 3.43 -23.18
C MET A 110 -19.70 4.90 -22.91
N ASN A 111 -20.24 5.82 -23.72
CA ASN A 111 -20.22 7.24 -23.34
C ASN A 111 -21.03 7.40 -22.05
N ASP A 112 -20.59 8.29 -21.16
CA ASP A 112 -21.23 8.55 -19.85
C ASP A 112 -21.25 7.30 -18.95
N GLN A 113 -20.19 6.49 -18.99
CA GLN A 113 -20.02 5.38 -18.07
C GLN A 113 -19.76 5.91 -16.64
N PRO A 114 -20.41 5.34 -15.61
CA PRO A 114 -20.13 5.71 -14.22
C PRO A 114 -18.68 5.45 -13.86
N GLU A 115 -18.13 6.34 -13.03
CA GLU A 115 -16.75 6.30 -12.59
C GLU A 115 -16.66 6.24 -11.07
N SER A 116 -15.75 5.42 -10.54
CA SER A 116 -15.46 5.42 -9.10
C SER A 116 -14.82 6.73 -8.70
N SER A 117 -15.30 7.31 -7.60
CA SER A 117 -14.88 8.65 -7.18
C SER A 117 -13.43 8.70 -6.73
N TYR A 118 -12.84 9.89 -6.89
CA TYR A 118 -11.56 10.29 -6.33
C TYR A 118 -11.56 11.82 -6.26
N TRP A 119 -10.84 12.38 -5.29
CA TRP A 119 -10.88 13.82 -5.06
C TRP A 119 -9.53 14.39 -4.63
N PHE A 120 -9.28 15.64 -5.01
CA PHE A 120 -8.45 16.54 -4.21
C PHE A 120 -9.26 17.08 -3.00
N PRO A 121 -8.60 17.55 -1.92
CA PRO A 121 -9.30 18.05 -0.74
C PRO A 121 -10.40 19.08 -1.05
N GLU A 122 -10.15 20.03 -1.95
CA GLU A 122 -11.13 21.05 -2.34
C GLU A 122 -12.36 20.44 -3.04
N GLN A 123 -12.15 19.42 -3.86
CA GLN A 123 -13.23 18.73 -4.56
C GLN A 123 -14.09 17.90 -3.60
N LEU A 124 -13.48 17.29 -2.58
CA LEU A 124 -14.21 16.57 -1.55
C LEU A 124 -15.06 17.55 -0.71
N LEU A 125 -14.55 18.75 -0.41
CA LEU A 125 -15.34 19.78 0.28
C LEU A 125 -16.58 20.21 -0.50
N GLU A 126 -16.49 20.23 -1.83
CA GLU A 126 -17.61 20.55 -2.73
C GLU A 126 -18.53 19.35 -3.01
N TRP A 127 -18.08 18.12 -2.74
CA TRP A 127 -18.85 16.91 -3.03
C TRP A 127 -20.15 16.86 -2.24
N ASN A 128 -21.24 16.50 -2.93
CA ASN A 128 -22.57 16.35 -2.37
C ASN A 128 -23.21 15.10 -2.96
N ALA A 129 -23.52 14.13 -2.09
CA ALA A 129 -24.16 12.88 -2.46
C ALA A 129 -25.45 13.07 -3.28
N GLU A 130 -26.28 14.07 -2.96
CA GLU A 130 -27.56 14.29 -3.65
C GLU A 130 -27.40 14.76 -5.11
N GLU A 131 -26.24 15.32 -5.45
CA GLU A 131 -25.94 15.89 -6.78
C GLU A 131 -25.01 15.01 -7.61
N ASP A 132 -24.39 14.00 -7.00
CA ASP A 132 -23.51 13.04 -7.66
C ASP A 132 -24.33 12.03 -8.47
N LYS A 133 -24.14 12.06 -9.79
CA LYS A 133 -24.88 11.20 -10.74
C LYS A 133 -24.39 9.77 -10.75
N ASP A 134 -23.16 9.54 -10.32
CA ASP A 134 -22.54 8.22 -10.34
C ASP A 134 -22.70 7.52 -8.97
N LEU A 135 -23.17 8.25 -7.95
CA LEU A 135 -23.41 7.74 -6.60
C LEU A 135 -24.17 6.41 -6.60
N GLU A 136 -25.28 6.29 -7.35
CA GLU A 136 -26.09 5.06 -7.34
C GLU A 136 -25.30 3.80 -7.78
N TYR A 137 -24.21 3.98 -8.53
CA TYR A 137 -23.31 2.90 -8.99
C TYR A 137 -22.11 2.71 -8.07
N ASN A 138 -21.82 3.66 -7.18
CA ASN A 138 -20.65 3.64 -6.29
C ASN A 138 -20.96 3.16 -4.86
N VAL A 139 -22.23 2.91 -4.54
CA VAL A 139 -22.64 2.40 -3.22
C VAL A 139 -22.48 0.89 -3.15
N SER A 140 -21.72 0.40 -2.17
CA SER A 140 -21.65 -1.02 -1.80
C SER A 140 -23.01 -1.49 -1.27
N THR A 141 -23.41 -2.70 -1.67
CA THR A 141 -24.71 -3.27 -1.29
C THR A 141 -24.58 -4.54 -0.45
N VAL A 142 -23.36 -5.05 -0.27
CA VAL A 142 -23.09 -6.22 0.55
C VAL A 142 -22.62 -5.78 1.94
N PRO A 143 -23.32 -6.15 3.03
CA PRO A 143 -22.86 -5.84 4.37
C PRO A 143 -21.63 -6.69 4.76
N LEU A 144 -20.75 -6.14 5.59
CA LEU A 144 -19.60 -6.84 6.15
C LEU A 144 -20.02 -8.13 6.86
N ALA A 145 -19.56 -9.27 6.35
CA ALA A 145 -19.88 -10.58 6.90
C ALA A 145 -19.10 -10.84 8.20
N LYS A 146 -19.76 -11.49 9.17
CA LYS A 146 -19.07 -11.96 10.37
C LYS A 146 -18.20 -13.18 10.04
N ARG A 147 -16.98 -13.21 10.56
CA ARG A 147 -16.07 -14.37 10.54
C ARG A 147 -16.21 -15.22 11.79
N VAL A 148 -15.78 -16.48 11.70
CA VAL A 148 -15.64 -17.38 12.84
C VAL A 148 -14.79 -16.72 13.91
N ASP A 149 -15.28 -16.72 15.15
CA ASP A 149 -14.58 -16.11 16.29
C ASP A 149 -13.21 -16.79 16.50
N LYS A 150 -12.21 -15.98 16.88
CA LYS A 150 -10.79 -16.36 16.98
C LYS A 150 -10.56 -17.61 17.83
N GLU A 151 -11.25 -17.73 18.97
CA GLU A 151 -11.21 -18.89 19.86
C GLU A 151 -11.69 -20.22 19.23
N ASN A 152 -12.38 -20.16 18.09
CA ASN A 152 -12.86 -21.34 17.36
C ASN A 152 -12.00 -21.67 16.13
N LEU A 153 -10.96 -20.88 15.84
CA LEU A 153 -10.01 -21.18 14.78
C LEU A 153 -9.04 -22.29 15.23
N THR A 154 -8.65 -23.15 14.30
CA THR A 154 -7.69 -24.23 14.58
C THR A 154 -6.53 -24.12 13.58
N PRO A 155 -5.30 -23.86 14.04
CA PRO A 155 -4.14 -23.81 13.17
C PRO A 155 -3.96 -25.10 12.39
N VAL A 156 -3.65 -24.99 11.09
CA VAL A 156 -3.27 -26.13 10.24
C VAL A 156 -1.77 -26.36 10.24
N ASN A 157 -1.00 -25.37 10.69
CA ASN A 157 0.44 -25.41 10.89
C ASN A 157 0.81 -25.04 12.34
N SER A 158 1.91 -25.59 12.88
CA SER A 158 2.36 -25.27 14.24
C SER A 158 2.91 -23.85 14.39
N THR A 159 3.33 -23.22 13.29
CA THR A 159 3.86 -21.84 13.30
C THR A 159 2.79 -20.77 13.12
N GLN A 160 1.56 -21.17 12.77
CA GLN A 160 0.44 -20.23 12.68
C GLN A 160 0.00 -19.81 14.07
N ASN A 161 -0.29 -18.52 14.23
CA ASN A 161 -0.98 -18.02 15.40
C ASN A 161 -2.27 -17.27 15.04
N THR A 162 -3.12 -17.09 16.05
CA THR A 162 -4.47 -16.51 15.91
C THR A 162 -4.51 -15.00 16.06
N ASP A 163 -3.41 -14.39 16.50
CA ASP A 163 -3.31 -13.03 16.95
C ASP A 163 -2.78 -12.11 15.85
N THR A 164 -1.81 -12.58 15.05
CA THR A 164 -1.31 -11.87 13.88
C THR A 164 -2.43 -11.55 12.91
N LYS A 165 -2.54 -10.26 12.59
CA LYS A 165 -3.42 -9.74 11.55
C LYS A 165 -2.62 -9.45 10.28
N VAL A 166 -3.31 -9.36 9.16
CA VAL A 166 -2.70 -8.92 7.89
C VAL A 166 -3.47 -7.76 7.29
N MET A 167 -2.77 -6.66 7.05
CA MET A 167 -3.26 -5.56 6.25
C MET A 167 -2.69 -5.68 4.84
N ALA A 168 -3.54 -5.66 3.83
CA ALA A 168 -3.12 -5.67 2.43
C ALA A 168 -3.36 -4.28 1.81
N ILE A 169 -2.31 -3.58 1.43
CA ILE A 169 -2.40 -2.32 0.69
C ILE A 169 -2.31 -2.63 -0.80
N SER A 170 -3.45 -2.75 -1.47
CA SER A 170 -3.53 -3.36 -2.80
C SER A 170 -4.08 -2.39 -3.85
N ILE A 171 -3.39 -2.32 -5.00
CA ILE A 171 -3.90 -1.69 -6.21
C ILE A 171 -4.90 -2.67 -6.84
N MET A 172 -6.19 -2.41 -6.63
CA MET A 172 -7.27 -3.29 -7.10
C MET A 172 -7.71 -2.97 -8.53
N ASN A 173 -7.47 -1.75 -8.99
CA ASN A 173 -7.89 -1.25 -10.30
C ASN A 173 -6.70 -0.67 -11.07
N SER A 174 -6.83 -0.48 -12.39
CA SER A 174 -5.70 -0.17 -13.27
C SER A 174 -5.08 1.22 -13.10
N SER A 175 -5.84 2.15 -12.53
CA SER A 175 -5.47 3.56 -12.31
C SER A 175 -6.34 4.11 -11.17
N THR A 176 -6.13 5.35 -10.73
CA THR A 176 -7.04 6.00 -9.78
C THR A 176 -8.31 6.46 -10.50
N SER A 177 -8.11 7.15 -11.62
CA SER A 177 -9.15 7.64 -12.53
C SER A 177 -9.54 6.59 -13.57
N GLY A 178 -10.73 6.75 -14.14
CA GLY A 178 -11.29 5.93 -15.21
C GLY A 178 -11.84 4.57 -14.76
N ASN A 179 -11.95 4.35 -13.45
CA ASN A 179 -12.37 3.07 -12.90
C ASN A 179 -13.87 2.86 -12.99
N ALA A 180 -14.26 1.72 -13.55
CA ALA A 180 -15.64 1.28 -13.58
C ALA A 180 -16.05 0.71 -12.20
N PRO A 181 -17.14 1.18 -11.58
CA PRO A 181 -17.54 0.72 -10.24
C PRO A 181 -17.87 -0.79 -10.14
N HIS A 182 -18.24 -1.42 -11.27
CA HIS A 182 -18.61 -2.83 -11.34
C HIS A 182 -17.79 -3.62 -12.38
N GLY A 183 -16.56 -3.17 -12.61
CA GLY A 183 -15.66 -3.74 -13.60
C GLY A 183 -16.09 -3.49 -15.05
N LEU A 184 -15.29 -4.05 -15.96
CA LEU A 184 -15.48 -3.96 -17.41
C LEU A 184 -15.67 -5.36 -18.00
N ASN A 185 -16.00 -5.43 -19.29
CA ASN A 185 -16.04 -6.70 -20.02
C ASN A 185 -14.63 -7.24 -20.34
N SER A 186 -13.82 -7.47 -19.31
CA SER A 186 -12.43 -7.96 -19.40
C SER A 186 -12.23 -9.09 -18.39
N ALA A 187 -11.57 -10.17 -18.82
CA ALA A 187 -11.13 -11.24 -17.92
C ALA A 187 -9.76 -10.92 -17.29
N ASN A 188 -9.09 -9.88 -17.79
CA ASN A 188 -7.83 -9.39 -17.27
C ASN A 188 -8.11 -8.28 -16.25
N CYS A 189 -8.31 -8.69 -15.00
CA CYS A 189 -8.47 -7.83 -13.84
C CYS A 189 -7.85 -8.49 -12.61
N ASN A 190 -7.57 -7.69 -11.57
CA ASN A 190 -7.06 -8.18 -10.30
C ASN A 190 -8.19 -8.87 -9.50
N ILE A 191 -8.36 -10.17 -9.72
CA ILE A 191 -9.36 -10.99 -9.00
C ILE A 191 -8.70 -11.54 -7.74
N PHE A 192 -8.58 -10.73 -6.69
CA PHE A 192 -7.98 -11.16 -5.43
C PHE A 192 -8.80 -12.28 -4.76
N THR A 193 -8.13 -13.38 -4.35
CA THR A 193 -8.82 -14.58 -3.82
C THR A 193 -8.39 -15.05 -2.42
N TYR A 194 -7.37 -14.44 -1.81
CA TYR A 194 -6.79 -14.90 -0.54
C TYR A 194 -7.32 -14.18 0.71
N TRP A 195 -8.59 -13.79 0.67
CA TRP A 195 -9.27 -13.07 1.75
C TRP A 195 -9.19 -13.76 3.11
N GLN A 196 -9.07 -15.09 3.16
CA GLN A 196 -8.94 -15.85 4.40
C GLN A 196 -7.70 -15.48 5.23
N TYR A 197 -6.67 -14.87 4.65
CA TYR A 197 -5.49 -14.42 5.37
C TYR A 197 -5.48 -12.92 5.66
N VAL A 198 -6.38 -12.14 5.05
CA VAL A 198 -6.43 -10.68 5.16
C VAL A 198 -7.44 -10.28 6.24
N ASP A 199 -7.02 -9.42 7.16
CA ASP A 199 -7.88 -8.80 8.17
C ASP A 199 -8.42 -7.46 7.73
N GLU A 200 -7.66 -6.72 6.92
CA GLU A 200 -8.06 -5.43 6.38
C GLU A 200 -7.45 -5.22 5.00
N LEU A 201 -8.26 -4.68 4.07
CA LEU A 201 -7.79 -4.26 2.76
C LEU A 201 -7.79 -2.74 2.68
N VAL A 202 -6.62 -2.15 2.42
CA VAL A 202 -6.52 -0.76 1.98
C VAL A 202 -6.63 -0.75 0.46
N TYR A 203 -7.67 -0.09 -0.05
CA TYR A 203 -7.83 0.16 -1.47
C TYR A 203 -6.82 1.23 -1.89
N TRP A 204 -5.67 0.78 -2.42
CA TRP A 204 -4.57 1.67 -2.76
C TRP A 204 -4.83 2.38 -4.08
N GLY A 205 -4.74 3.70 -4.02
CA GLY A 205 -4.86 4.60 -5.16
C GLY A 205 -4.49 6.02 -4.75
N GLY A 206 -4.52 6.92 -5.71
CA GLY A 206 -4.23 8.33 -5.50
C GLY A 206 -2.91 8.74 -6.13
N SER A 207 -2.90 9.92 -6.74
CA SER A 207 -1.73 10.52 -7.34
C SER A 207 -1.90 12.03 -7.45
N SER A 208 -0.79 12.76 -7.52
CA SER A 208 -0.77 14.22 -7.72
C SER A 208 -1.47 14.68 -9.00
N GLY A 209 -1.67 13.77 -9.97
CA GLY A 209 -2.32 14.05 -11.25
C GLY A 209 -3.80 13.65 -11.34
N GLU A 210 -4.29 12.80 -10.43
CA GLU A 210 -5.65 12.26 -10.48
C GLU A 210 -6.49 12.74 -9.30
N GLY A 211 -5.97 12.62 -8.08
CA GLY A 211 -6.66 12.91 -6.82
C GLY A 211 -5.97 12.20 -5.67
N LEU A 212 -6.15 12.70 -4.45
CA LEU A 212 -5.44 12.22 -3.25
C LEU A 212 -6.31 11.36 -2.34
N ILE A 213 -7.62 11.56 -2.42
CA ILE A 213 -8.62 10.90 -1.57
C ILE A 213 -9.40 9.94 -2.44
N VAL A 214 -9.23 8.65 -2.18
CA VAL A 214 -9.73 7.58 -3.03
C VAL A 214 -10.58 6.61 -2.20
N PRO A 215 -11.92 6.72 -2.25
CA PRO A 215 -12.80 5.71 -1.70
C PRO A 215 -12.64 4.39 -2.48
N PRO A 216 -12.85 3.22 -1.84
CA PRO A 216 -12.87 1.96 -2.54
C PRO A 216 -14.00 1.89 -3.56
N SER A 217 -13.79 1.19 -4.67
CA SER A 217 -14.89 0.87 -5.59
C SER A 217 -15.85 -0.15 -4.95
N PRO A 218 -17.14 -0.16 -5.30
CA PRO A 218 -18.12 -1.00 -4.63
C PRO A 218 -17.96 -2.49 -4.96
N ASP A 219 -17.39 -2.86 -6.11
CA ASP A 219 -17.06 -4.25 -6.41
C ASP A 219 -16.00 -4.83 -5.46
N VAL A 220 -14.98 -4.05 -5.11
CA VAL A 220 -13.96 -4.42 -4.12
C VAL A 220 -14.55 -4.45 -2.72
N THR A 221 -15.31 -3.41 -2.34
CA THR A 221 -15.99 -3.34 -1.04
C THR A 221 -16.92 -4.53 -0.85
N ASP A 222 -17.76 -4.82 -1.85
CA ASP A 222 -18.69 -5.95 -1.81
C ASP A 222 -17.95 -7.29 -1.68
N LEU A 223 -16.81 -7.45 -2.35
CA LEU A 223 -16.02 -8.67 -2.31
C LEU A 223 -15.30 -8.85 -0.96
N GLY A 224 -14.74 -7.77 -0.40
CA GLY A 224 -14.16 -7.76 0.95
C GLY A 224 -15.23 -8.08 1.99
N HIS A 225 -16.34 -7.35 1.98
CA HIS A 225 -17.46 -7.53 2.88
C HIS A 225 -18.04 -8.94 2.85
N LYS A 226 -18.22 -9.52 1.65
CA LYS A 226 -18.68 -10.91 1.50
C LYS A 226 -17.76 -11.91 2.19
N ASN A 227 -16.46 -11.64 2.23
CA ASN A 227 -15.46 -12.47 2.90
C ASN A 227 -15.17 -12.04 4.35
N GLY A 228 -15.89 -11.04 4.87
CA GLY A 228 -15.72 -10.49 6.21
C GLY A 228 -14.43 -9.71 6.40
N VAL A 229 -13.91 -9.09 5.33
CA VAL A 229 -12.77 -8.17 5.37
C VAL A 229 -13.29 -6.74 5.23
N PRO A 230 -13.06 -5.87 6.22
CA PRO A 230 -13.25 -4.43 6.05
C PRO A 230 -12.35 -3.90 4.93
N VAL A 231 -12.89 -3.00 4.13
CA VAL A 231 -12.19 -2.31 3.05
C VAL A 231 -12.17 -0.81 3.35
N ILE A 232 -10.97 -0.24 3.40
CA ILE A 232 -10.78 1.18 3.69
C ILE A 232 -10.20 1.93 2.49
N GLY A 233 -10.59 3.19 2.34
CA GLY A 233 -10.08 4.08 1.31
C GLY A 233 -8.68 4.59 1.62
N THR A 234 -8.07 5.32 0.68
CA THR A 234 -6.76 5.93 0.84
C THR A 234 -6.86 7.45 0.83
N VAL A 235 -6.16 8.10 1.76
CA VAL A 235 -5.78 9.51 1.69
C VAL A 235 -4.26 9.56 1.55
N PHE A 236 -3.76 9.95 0.38
CA PHE A 236 -2.33 9.95 0.07
C PHE A 236 -1.83 11.36 -0.24
N PHE A 237 -0.88 11.85 0.56
CA PHE A 237 -0.15 13.09 0.30
C PHE A 237 1.22 12.77 -0.28
N PRO A 238 1.48 12.94 -1.58
CA PRO A 238 2.73 12.48 -2.19
C PRO A 238 3.96 13.23 -1.68
N GLN A 239 5.14 12.63 -1.82
CA GLN A 239 6.43 13.33 -1.68
C GLN A 239 6.59 14.41 -2.75
N GLY A 240 7.50 15.37 -2.53
CA GLY A 240 7.75 16.45 -3.48
C GLY A 240 8.16 15.95 -4.87
N VAL A 241 9.00 14.90 -4.92
CA VAL A 241 9.44 14.25 -6.18
C VAL A 241 8.30 13.61 -6.98
N ALA A 242 7.20 13.25 -6.31
CA ALA A 242 5.98 12.72 -6.90
C ALA A 242 4.90 13.79 -7.14
N GLY A 243 5.25 15.07 -7.00
CA GLY A 243 4.34 16.20 -7.20
C GLY A 243 3.50 16.56 -5.98
N GLY A 244 3.95 16.14 -4.79
CA GLY A 244 3.38 16.54 -3.50
C GLY A 244 3.38 18.05 -3.27
N LYS A 245 2.39 18.55 -2.54
CA LYS A 245 2.23 19.97 -2.26
C LYS A 245 1.64 20.23 -0.89
N MET A 246 2.20 21.22 -0.19
CA MET A 246 1.71 21.64 1.12
C MET A 246 0.29 22.21 1.06
N GLU A 247 -0.10 22.85 -0.05
CA GLU A 247 -1.46 23.40 -0.23
C GLU A 247 -2.57 22.35 -0.01
N TRP A 248 -2.32 21.09 -0.36
CA TRP A 248 -3.29 20.02 -0.14
C TRP A 248 -3.39 19.61 1.32
N LEU A 249 -2.26 19.60 2.04
CA LEU A 249 -2.23 19.33 3.47
C LEU A 249 -2.90 20.47 4.26
N ASP A 250 -2.66 21.72 3.83
CA ASP A 250 -3.31 22.92 4.38
C ASP A 250 -4.84 22.83 4.29
N THR A 251 -5.36 22.54 3.09
CA THR A 251 -6.80 22.38 2.90
C THR A 251 -7.35 21.21 3.71
N PHE A 252 -6.65 20.07 3.71
CA PHE A 252 -7.07 18.88 4.43
C PHE A 252 -7.18 19.10 5.95
N LEU A 253 -6.22 19.80 6.53
CA LEU A 253 -6.14 20.08 7.97
C LEU A 253 -6.84 21.39 8.37
N SER A 254 -7.51 22.07 7.44
CA SER A 254 -8.22 23.31 7.73
C SER A 254 -9.33 23.11 8.76
N GLN A 255 -9.46 24.09 9.66
CA GLN A 255 -10.53 24.16 10.65
C GLN A 255 -11.49 25.31 10.34
N ASP A 256 -12.78 25.10 10.59
CA ASP A 256 -13.77 26.18 10.55
C ASP A 256 -13.68 27.09 11.79
N ALA A 257 -14.54 28.12 11.85
CA ALA A 257 -14.54 29.07 12.97
C ALA A 257 -14.92 28.46 14.33
N ASP A 258 -15.56 27.29 14.32
CA ASP A 258 -15.95 26.53 15.52
C ASP A 258 -14.91 25.46 15.89
N GLY A 259 -13.83 25.32 15.13
CA GLY A 259 -12.76 24.34 15.34
C GLY A 259 -13.02 22.96 14.74
N ASN A 260 -14.09 22.81 13.95
CA ASN A 260 -14.41 21.56 13.26
C ASN A 260 -13.46 21.35 12.08
N PHE A 261 -13.20 20.09 11.71
CA PHE A 261 -12.46 19.73 10.50
C PHE A 261 -13.44 19.34 9.37
N PRO A 262 -13.70 20.23 8.38
CA PRO A 262 -14.72 19.96 7.36
C PRO A 262 -14.36 18.80 6.44
N VAL A 263 -13.06 18.57 6.19
CA VAL A 263 -12.61 17.42 5.42
C VAL A 263 -12.84 16.11 6.17
N ALA A 264 -12.60 16.06 7.49
CA ALA A 264 -12.91 14.88 8.29
C ALA A 264 -14.42 14.55 8.24
N ASP A 265 -15.28 15.57 8.33
CA ASP A 265 -16.73 15.39 8.20
C ASP A 265 -17.10 14.80 6.83
N LYS A 266 -16.45 15.25 5.75
CA LYS A 266 -16.66 14.71 4.40
C LYS A 266 -16.13 13.29 4.21
N LEU A 267 -14.99 12.95 4.82
CA LEU A 267 -14.47 11.58 4.81
C LEU A 267 -15.44 10.61 5.51
N ILE A 268 -16.03 11.03 6.63
CA ILE A 268 -17.06 10.27 7.35
C ILE A 268 -18.31 10.12 6.48
N GLU A 269 -18.80 11.23 5.89
CA GLU A 269 -19.96 11.24 5.01
C GLU A 269 -19.77 10.27 3.83
N ALA A 270 -18.61 10.32 3.16
CA ALA A 270 -18.28 9.46 2.03
C ALA A 270 -18.25 7.97 2.42
N ALA A 271 -17.58 7.62 3.54
CA ALA A 271 -17.52 6.24 4.04
C ALA A 271 -18.91 5.68 4.36
N GLN A 272 -19.75 6.45 5.05
CA GLN A 272 -21.10 6.03 5.41
C GLN A 272 -22.03 5.96 4.19
N THR A 273 -21.85 6.87 3.22
CA THR A 273 -22.68 6.93 2.02
C THR A 273 -22.37 5.81 1.04
N TYR A 274 -21.09 5.58 0.74
CA TYR A 274 -20.67 4.49 -0.14
C TYR A 274 -20.65 3.12 0.54
N GLY A 275 -20.62 3.08 1.87
CA GLY A 275 -20.73 1.86 2.65
C GLY A 275 -19.43 1.06 2.74
N PHE A 276 -18.30 1.74 2.98
CA PHE A 276 -16.99 1.14 3.28
C PHE A 276 -16.51 1.56 4.68
N ASP A 277 -15.39 0.99 5.16
CA ASP A 277 -15.16 0.86 6.59
C ASP A 277 -14.23 1.92 7.22
N GLY A 278 -13.64 2.83 6.45
CA GLY A 278 -12.65 3.75 7.01
C GLY A 278 -11.61 4.29 6.04
N TRP A 279 -10.52 4.83 6.57
CA TRP A 279 -9.47 5.50 5.79
C TRP A 279 -8.05 5.18 6.27
N PHE A 280 -7.16 4.95 5.31
CA PHE A 280 -5.71 4.90 5.49
C PHE A 280 -5.11 6.26 5.15
N ILE A 281 -4.46 6.92 6.11
CA ILE A 281 -3.78 8.20 5.92
C ILE A 281 -2.29 7.97 5.72
N ASN A 282 -1.82 8.27 4.52
CA ASN A 282 -0.40 8.28 4.17
C ASN A 282 0.06 9.71 3.91
N GLN A 283 0.66 10.34 4.92
CA GLN A 283 1.22 11.69 4.81
C GLN A 283 2.70 11.58 4.44
N GLU A 284 3.06 11.86 3.19
CA GLU A 284 4.44 11.78 2.70
C GLU A 284 4.97 13.13 2.18
N THR A 285 4.19 14.20 2.31
CA THR A 285 4.61 15.53 1.89
C THR A 285 5.56 16.14 2.93
N GLU A 286 6.83 16.28 2.56
CA GLU A 286 7.96 16.69 3.42
C GLU A 286 8.13 18.22 3.59
N GLY A 287 7.36 19.03 2.85
CA GLY A 287 7.51 20.48 2.80
C GLY A 287 8.77 20.94 2.06
N THR A 288 9.00 22.25 2.04
CA THR A 288 10.18 22.89 1.44
C THR A 288 10.78 23.91 2.41
N GLU A 289 11.94 24.50 2.08
CA GLU A 289 12.47 25.61 2.89
C GLU A 289 11.52 26.81 2.97
N GLU A 290 10.69 27.03 1.95
CA GLU A 290 9.72 28.14 1.89
C GLU A 290 8.39 27.79 2.58
N GLU A 291 7.97 26.52 2.48
CA GLU A 291 6.75 25.97 3.05
C GLU A 291 7.09 24.70 3.86
N PRO A 292 7.70 24.84 5.04
CA PRO A 292 8.19 23.69 5.81
C PRO A 292 7.03 22.88 6.39
N LEU A 293 7.22 21.56 6.47
CA LEU A 293 6.47 20.73 7.40
C LEU A 293 6.93 21.09 8.82
N THR A 294 5.99 21.23 9.76
CA THR A 294 6.25 21.77 11.10
C THR A 294 5.46 21.02 12.15
N LYS A 295 5.89 21.15 13.40
CA LYS A 295 5.16 20.65 14.57
C LYS A 295 3.67 21.05 14.58
N GLU A 296 3.31 22.22 14.06
CA GLU A 296 1.90 22.64 13.98
C GLU A 296 1.08 21.72 13.08
N TYR A 297 1.64 21.23 11.97
CA TYR A 297 0.97 20.23 11.14
C TYR A 297 0.83 18.88 11.86
N ALA A 298 1.86 18.45 12.60
CA ALA A 298 1.79 17.22 13.39
C ALA A 298 0.71 17.30 14.48
N ASP A 299 0.67 18.41 15.23
CA ASP A 299 -0.35 18.65 16.26
C ASP A 299 -1.75 18.71 15.65
N THR A 300 -1.90 19.37 14.50
CA THR A 300 -3.19 19.49 13.79
C THR A 300 -3.64 18.15 13.20
N MET A 301 -2.73 17.33 12.67
CA MET A 301 -3.03 15.98 12.20
C MET A 301 -3.52 15.07 13.33
N GLN A 302 -2.88 15.11 14.50
CA GLN A 302 -3.35 14.38 15.68
C GLN A 302 -4.76 14.83 16.08
N LEU A 303 -5.03 16.14 16.09
CA LEU A 303 -6.37 16.68 16.37
C LEU A 303 -7.40 16.26 15.32
N PHE A 304 -7.02 16.25 14.04
CA PHE A 304 -7.86 15.79 12.94
C PHE A 304 -8.29 14.35 13.14
N ILE A 305 -7.34 13.46 13.47
CA ILE A 305 -7.62 12.04 13.71
C ILE A 305 -8.54 11.87 14.92
N LYS A 306 -8.25 12.56 16.04
CA LYS A 306 -9.10 12.53 17.24
C LYS A 306 -10.52 12.99 16.94
N TYR A 307 -10.67 14.09 16.18
CA TYR A 307 -11.97 14.60 15.76
C TYR A 307 -12.73 13.59 14.89
N PHE A 308 -12.06 12.96 13.92
CA PHE A 308 -12.64 11.90 13.10
C PHE A 308 -13.16 10.75 13.97
N LYS A 309 -12.32 10.26 14.90
CA LYS A 309 -12.65 9.12 15.75
C LYS A 309 -13.70 9.43 16.83
N GLU A 310 -13.77 10.67 17.31
CA GLU A 310 -14.87 11.11 18.20
C GLU A 310 -16.23 11.08 17.49
N LYS A 311 -16.27 11.51 16.22
CA LYS A 311 -17.51 11.56 15.44
C LYS A 311 -17.91 10.22 14.83
N ALA A 312 -16.95 9.40 14.44
CA ALA A 312 -17.17 8.11 13.80
C ALA A 312 -16.29 7.02 14.43
N PRO A 313 -16.55 6.65 15.70
CA PRO A 313 -15.71 5.67 16.42
C PRO A 313 -15.72 4.29 15.75
N ASP A 314 -16.78 3.96 15.02
CA ASP A 314 -16.93 2.67 14.31
C ASP A 314 -16.19 2.64 12.96
N LEU A 315 -15.84 3.79 12.36
CA LEU A 315 -15.03 3.84 11.14
C LEU A 315 -13.56 3.73 11.49
N ARG A 316 -12.85 2.90 10.73
CA ARG A 316 -11.43 2.64 10.92
C ARG A 316 -10.58 3.80 10.43
N LEU A 317 -9.49 4.08 11.13
CA LEU A 317 -8.47 5.03 10.71
C LEU A 317 -7.09 4.46 11.01
N VAL A 318 -6.32 4.28 9.94
CA VAL A 318 -4.95 3.78 9.98
C VAL A 318 -4.00 4.92 9.61
N TYR A 319 -2.92 5.09 10.38
CA TYR A 319 -1.89 6.08 10.08
C TYR A 319 -0.58 5.42 9.62
N TYR A 320 0.05 5.96 8.59
CA TYR A 320 1.36 5.49 8.12
C TYR A 320 2.50 6.14 8.90
N ASP A 321 3.47 5.35 9.35
CA ASP A 321 4.68 5.79 10.05
C ASP A 321 5.56 6.69 9.16
N SER A 322 5.30 7.99 9.21
CA SER A 322 5.87 9.00 8.29
C SER A 322 6.21 10.32 9.00
N MET A 323 5.26 11.26 9.08
CA MET A 323 5.45 12.53 9.80
C MET A 323 5.52 12.29 11.31
N THR A 324 6.59 12.74 11.94
CA THR A 324 6.81 12.65 13.39
C THR A 324 6.06 13.73 14.18
N VAL A 325 6.04 13.61 15.50
CA VAL A 325 5.46 14.62 16.42
C VAL A 325 6.12 16.00 16.35
N ASP A 326 7.35 16.08 15.83
CA ASP A 326 8.04 17.36 15.60
C ASP A 326 7.71 17.96 14.22
N GLY A 327 6.92 17.25 13.41
CA GLY A 327 6.53 17.66 12.06
C GLY A 327 7.65 17.48 11.04
N GLU A 328 8.49 16.45 11.22
CA GLU A 328 9.53 16.06 10.26
C GLU A 328 9.12 14.77 9.56
N MET A 329 9.43 14.66 8.26
CA MET A 329 9.33 13.40 7.52
C MET A 329 10.48 12.47 7.93
N ASP A 330 10.21 11.51 8.80
CA ASP A 330 11.23 10.61 9.37
C ASP A 330 10.56 9.27 9.73
N TRP A 331 10.56 8.34 8.77
CA TRP A 331 10.00 7.00 8.97
C TRP A 331 10.80 6.23 10.04
N GLN A 332 10.14 5.85 11.13
CA GLN A 332 10.80 5.21 12.26
C GLN A 332 11.03 3.71 12.04
N ASN A 333 10.28 3.10 11.11
CA ASN A 333 10.25 1.66 10.84
C ASN A 333 9.78 0.82 12.05
N ALA A 334 9.24 1.50 13.06
CA ALA A 334 8.97 1.01 14.41
C ALA A 334 7.99 1.95 15.12
N LEU A 335 7.33 1.47 16.17
CA LEU A 335 6.64 2.34 17.12
C LEU A 335 7.68 2.98 18.06
N THR A 336 7.76 4.31 18.08
CA THR A 336 8.70 5.07 18.92
C THR A 336 8.02 6.26 19.59
N ASP A 337 8.74 6.97 20.47
CA ASP A 337 8.25 8.22 21.05
C ASP A 337 7.97 9.32 19.99
N LYS A 338 8.54 9.19 18.78
CA LYS A 338 8.34 10.18 17.70
C LYS A 338 7.04 10.00 16.92
N ASN A 339 6.38 8.86 17.01
CA ASN A 339 5.14 8.58 16.26
C ASN A 339 4.01 8.01 17.14
N ALA A 340 4.27 7.61 18.40
CA ALA A 340 3.26 7.06 19.30
C ALA A 340 2.04 7.97 19.50
N ALA A 341 2.20 9.30 19.40
CA ALA A 341 1.12 10.26 19.55
C ALA A 341 -0.01 10.10 18.50
N TYR A 342 0.25 9.42 17.39
CA TYR A 342 -0.78 9.09 16.39
C TYR A 342 -1.65 7.89 16.79
N LEU A 343 -1.24 7.08 17.78
CA LEU A 343 -2.03 5.98 18.33
C LEU A 343 -2.61 6.28 19.71
N VAL A 344 -1.87 7.01 20.54
CA VAL A 344 -2.26 7.32 21.91
C VAL A 344 -1.80 8.72 22.30
N ASP A 345 -2.69 9.52 22.89
CA ASP A 345 -2.35 10.87 23.36
C ASP A 345 -1.58 10.86 24.70
N GLU A 346 -1.11 12.03 25.14
CA GLU A 346 -0.36 12.18 26.39
C GLU A 346 -1.16 11.74 27.64
N GLU A 347 -2.49 11.75 27.55
CA GLU A 347 -3.39 11.29 28.62
C GLU A 347 -3.68 9.79 28.56
N GLY A 348 -3.20 9.07 27.55
CA GLY A 348 -3.43 7.64 27.36
C GLY A 348 -4.73 7.29 26.64
N ASN A 349 -5.38 8.24 25.96
CA ASN A 349 -6.57 7.98 25.15
C ASN A 349 -6.16 7.57 23.73
N ALA A 350 -6.92 6.66 23.13
CA ALA A 350 -6.71 6.23 21.75
C ALA A 350 -6.89 7.39 20.74
N VAL A 351 -6.06 7.39 19.70
CA VAL A 351 -6.05 8.36 18.60
C VAL A 351 -6.44 7.67 17.29
N ALA A 352 -5.52 7.12 16.50
CA ALA A 352 -5.84 6.22 15.39
C ALA A 352 -6.10 4.80 15.90
N ASP A 353 -6.75 3.96 15.10
CA ASP A 353 -6.98 2.56 15.47
C ASP A 353 -5.69 1.74 15.34
N GLU A 354 -4.97 1.95 14.24
CA GLU A 354 -3.87 1.09 13.81
C GLU A 354 -2.75 1.93 13.15
N MET A 355 -1.53 1.41 13.13
CA MET A 355 -0.38 2.04 12.47
C MET A 355 0.29 1.07 11.51
N PHE A 356 0.58 1.54 10.30
CA PHE A 356 1.42 0.82 9.35
C PHE A 356 2.86 1.32 9.48
N LEU A 357 3.77 0.44 9.89
CA LEU A 357 5.19 0.73 10.11
C LEU A 357 5.95 0.67 8.78
N ASN A 358 6.90 1.58 8.57
CA ASN A 358 7.71 1.62 7.36
C ASN A 358 8.60 0.37 7.21
N PHE A 359 9.10 0.14 5.99
CA PHE A 359 9.64 -1.15 5.54
C PHE A 359 11.01 -1.55 6.11
N TRP A 360 11.84 -0.61 6.58
CA TRP A 360 13.28 -0.88 6.80
C TRP A 360 13.62 -1.71 8.05
N TRP A 361 12.62 -2.21 8.79
CA TRP A 361 12.88 -3.25 9.81
C TRP A 361 13.46 -4.55 9.22
N THR A 362 13.37 -4.74 7.91
CA THR A 362 14.00 -5.86 7.20
C THR A 362 15.47 -5.62 6.83
N ASP A 363 16.01 -4.41 7.01
CA ASP A 363 17.38 -4.06 6.63
C ASP A 363 18.40 -4.81 7.49
N GLU A 364 19.46 -5.33 6.87
CA GLU A 364 20.56 -6.00 7.57
C GLU A 364 21.31 -5.02 8.49
N GLU A 365 21.46 -3.75 8.08
CA GLU A 365 22.14 -2.72 8.89
C GLU A 365 21.39 -2.43 10.21
N LEU A 366 20.07 -2.64 10.23
CA LEU A 366 19.19 -2.38 11.38
C LEU A 366 18.80 -3.64 12.15
N ALA A 367 19.27 -4.83 11.74
CA ALA A 367 18.84 -6.11 12.31
C ALA A 367 19.17 -6.24 13.81
N ASP A 368 20.28 -5.66 14.27
CA ASP A 368 20.70 -5.67 15.68
C ASP A 368 19.76 -4.82 16.57
N GLU A 369 18.98 -3.90 15.99
CA GLU A 369 18.04 -3.05 16.72
C GLU A 369 16.72 -3.76 17.02
N LYS A 370 16.41 -4.86 16.30
CA LYS A 370 15.21 -5.67 16.48
C LYS A 370 13.92 -4.84 16.59
N LEU A 371 13.74 -3.95 15.62
CA LEU A 371 12.73 -2.88 15.65
C LEU A 371 11.31 -3.36 15.97
N LEU A 372 10.90 -4.54 15.51
CA LEU A 372 9.56 -5.09 15.79
C LEU A 372 9.41 -5.61 17.23
N GLU A 373 10.45 -6.23 17.80
CA GLU A 373 10.48 -6.62 19.22
C GLU A 373 10.38 -5.36 20.09
N ALA A 374 11.17 -4.32 19.79
CA ALA A 374 11.13 -3.03 20.47
C ALA A 374 9.77 -2.33 20.32
N SER A 375 9.14 -2.42 19.15
CA SER A 375 7.79 -1.87 18.92
C SER A 375 6.74 -2.57 19.79
N ALA A 376 6.82 -3.89 19.94
CA ALA A 376 5.93 -4.65 20.79
C ALA A 376 6.09 -4.31 22.28
N GLU A 377 7.33 -4.12 22.74
CA GLU A 377 7.62 -3.65 24.09
C GLU A 377 7.05 -2.25 24.32
N LYS A 378 7.26 -1.33 23.37
CA LYS A 378 6.73 0.03 23.44
C LYS A 378 5.21 0.07 23.44
N ALA A 379 4.56 -0.75 22.61
CA ALA A 379 3.10 -0.88 22.58
C ALA A 379 2.59 -1.34 23.95
N ALA A 380 3.24 -2.32 24.57
CA ALA A 380 2.87 -2.79 25.91
C ALA A 380 3.05 -1.71 26.99
N GLU A 381 4.10 -0.87 26.92
CA GLU A 381 4.28 0.28 27.82
C GLU A 381 3.14 1.29 27.71
N LEU A 382 2.64 1.49 26.49
CA LEU A 382 1.58 2.44 26.16
C LEU A 382 0.16 1.85 26.24
N ALA A 383 0.03 0.58 26.66
CA ALA A 383 -1.22 -0.17 26.67
C ALA A 383 -1.93 -0.25 25.30
N ILE A 384 -1.15 -0.27 24.22
CA ILE A 384 -1.57 -0.54 22.84
C ILE A 384 -1.43 -2.05 22.58
N ASP A 385 -2.37 -2.65 21.85
CA ASP A 385 -2.20 -4.03 21.38
C ASP A 385 -1.09 -4.04 20.31
N PRO A 386 0.01 -4.78 20.48
CA PRO A 386 1.08 -4.83 19.48
C PRO A 386 0.60 -5.35 18.10
N TYR A 387 -0.54 -6.04 18.04
CA TYR A 387 -1.14 -6.48 16.79
C TYR A 387 -1.98 -5.40 16.08
N ASP A 388 -2.07 -4.18 16.63
CA ASP A 388 -2.56 -2.99 15.92
C ASP A 388 -1.43 -2.25 15.17
N LEU A 389 -0.18 -2.73 15.31
CA LEU A 389 0.96 -2.33 14.50
C LEU A 389 1.15 -3.31 13.33
N TYR A 390 1.20 -2.81 12.11
CA TYR A 390 1.41 -3.61 10.90
C TYR A 390 2.81 -3.36 10.35
N ALA A 391 3.71 -4.33 10.55
CA ALA A 391 5.06 -4.29 10.02
C ALA A 391 5.04 -4.34 8.49
N GLY A 392 5.36 -3.23 7.85
CA GLY A 392 5.27 -3.09 6.40
C GLY A 392 6.33 -3.92 5.66
N ILE A 393 5.93 -4.60 4.60
CA ILE A 393 6.83 -5.16 3.59
C ILE A 393 6.45 -4.63 2.20
N ASP A 394 7.44 -4.19 1.43
CA ASP A 394 7.25 -3.74 0.04
C ASP A 394 7.49 -4.90 -0.92
N VAL A 395 6.40 -5.41 -1.50
CA VAL A 395 6.44 -6.47 -2.51
C VAL A 395 6.11 -5.96 -3.91
N GLN A 396 6.01 -4.64 -4.12
CA GLN A 396 5.55 -4.04 -5.36
C GLN A 396 6.42 -4.44 -6.56
N ALA A 397 7.75 -4.39 -6.39
CA ALA A 397 8.68 -4.67 -7.47
C ALA A 397 8.94 -6.18 -7.65
N ASN A 398 9.20 -6.89 -6.55
CA ASN A 398 9.79 -8.24 -6.57
C ASN A 398 8.89 -9.34 -6.02
N GLY A 399 7.72 -9.01 -5.46
CA GLY A 399 6.77 -10.01 -4.99
C GLY A 399 7.32 -10.89 -3.88
N TYR A 400 7.05 -12.19 -4.00
CA TYR A 400 7.62 -13.21 -3.10
C TYR A 400 9.13 -13.40 -3.28
N ASN A 401 9.80 -12.67 -4.19
CA ASN A 401 11.27 -12.66 -4.27
C ASN A 401 11.86 -11.50 -3.45
N THR A 402 11.04 -10.64 -2.84
CA THR A 402 11.53 -9.64 -1.89
C THR A 402 12.19 -10.35 -0.70
N PRO A 403 13.46 -10.04 -0.36
CA PRO A 403 14.12 -10.63 0.80
C PRO A 403 13.49 -10.05 2.08
N ILE A 404 12.87 -10.89 2.90
CA ILE A 404 12.23 -10.49 4.15
C ILE A 404 12.88 -11.21 5.32
N ARG A 405 13.31 -10.47 6.34
CA ARG A 405 13.90 -11.01 7.58
C ARG A 405 12.82 -11.55 8.50
N TRP A 406 12.23 -12.69 8.14
CA TRP A 406 11.15 -13.31 8.91
C TRP A 406 11.56 -13.68 10.35
N ASP A 407 12.85 -13.87 10.60
CA ASP A 407 13.43 -14.08 11.92
C ASP A 407 13.36 -12.84 12.84
N LEU A 408 13.21 -11.63 12.27
CA LEU A 408 12.95 -10.41 13.01
C LEU A 408 11.45 -10.13 13.20
N PHE A 409 10.59 -10.80 12.41
CA PHE A 409 9.14 -10.68 12.50
C PHE A 409 8.52 -11.61 13.54
N ALA A 410 9.00 -12.86 13.61
CA ALA A 410 8.43 -13.90 14.46
C ALA A 410 9.48 -14.73 15.19
N ASN A 411 9.11 -15.15 16.40
CA ASN A 411 9.87 -16.07 17.22
C ASN A 411 9.88 -17.49 16.62
N GLU A 412 10.77 -18.36 17.13
CA GLU A 412 10.88 -19.76 16.69
C GLU A 412 9.58 -20.58 16.86
N ASP A 413 8.70 -20.18 17.79
CA ASP A 413 7.40 -20.82 18.00
C ASP A 413 6.28 -20.29 17.09
N GLY A 414 6.59 -19.36 16.18
CA GLY A 414 5.64 -18.78 15.22
C GLY A 414 4.84 -17.58 15.76
N THR A 415 5.05 -17.19 17.02
CA THR A 415 4.47 -15.95 17.55
C THR A 415 5.17 -14.74 16.93
N SER A 416 4.41 -13.83 16.32
CA SER A 416 4.97 -12.59 15.77
C SER A 416 5.00 -11.48 16.82
N HIS A 417 5.90 -10.51 16.65
CA HIS A 417 5.98 -9.35 17.54
C HIS A 417 4.84 -8.36 17.28
N THR A 418 4.42 -8.23 16.01
CA THR A 418 3.37 -7.32 15.54
C THR A 418 2.53 -8.00 14.44
N SER A 419 1.56 -7.30 13.87
CA SER A 419 0.84 -7.74 12.66
C SER A 419 1.66 -7.49 11.39
N LEU A 420 1.24 -8.06 10.26
CA LEU A 420 1.95 -7.94 8.98
C LEU A 420 1.23 -6.97 8.02
N GLY A 421 1.93 -5.95 7.55
CA GLY A 421 1.45 -5.05 6.50
C GLY A 421 2.08 -5.40 5.15
N ILE A 422 1.29 -5.71 4.12
CA ILE A 422 1.81 -6.07 2.80
C ILE A 422 1.47 -4.95 1.81
N TYR A 423 2.50 -4.23 1.37
CA TYR A 423 2.36 -3.17 0.37
C TYR A 423 2.47 -3.73 -1.05
N CYS A 424 1.43 -3.47 -1.85
CA CYS A 424 1.26 -3.89 -3.24
C CYS A 424 1.35 -5.42 -3.50
N PRO A 425 0.59 -6.28 -2.78
CA PRO A 425 0.49 -7.70 -3.14
C PRO A 425 -0.17 -7.92 -4.52
N SER A 426 -0.81 -6.89 -5.07
CA SER A 426 -1.27 -6.84 -6.46
C SER A 426 -0.15 -7.04 -7.49
N TRP A 427 1.13 -6.98 -7.07
CA TRP A 427 2.26 -7.50 -7.85
C TRP A 427 1.97 -8.87 -8.47
N ALA A 428 1.27 -9.76 -7.75
CA ALA A 428 0.94 -11.09 -8.26
C ALA A 428 0.19 -11.03 -9.59
N TYR A 429 -0.71 -10.05 -9.74
CA TYR A 429 -1.44 -9.78 -10.97
C TYR A 429 -0.59 -9.02 -11.99
N PHE A 430 0.02 -7.90 -11.60
CA PHE A 430 0.76 -7.04 -12.53
C PHE A 430 2.01 -7.69 -13.14
N SER A 431 2.65 -8.62 -12.43
CA SER A 431 3.81 -9.38 -12.91
C SER A 431 3.45 -10.57 -13.80
N ALA A 432 2.17 -10.96 -13.87
CA ALA A 432 1.73 -12.16 -14.56
C ALA A 432 1.26 -11.89 -16.00
N SER A 433 1.72 -12.72 -16.95
CA SER A 433 1.26 -12.68 -18.34
C SER A 433 0.01 -13.54 -18.61
N THR A 434 -0.41 -14.34 -17.63
CA THR A 434 -1.57 -15.27 -17.74
C THR A 434 -2.29 -15.40 -16.40
N LEU A 435 -3.58 -15.77 -16.42
CA LEU A 435 -4.35 -16.06 -15.21
C LEU A 435 -3.74 -17.19 -14.37
N ASP A 436 -3.21 -18.24 -15.01
CA ASP A 436 -2.53 -19.33 -14.29
C ASP A 436 -1.24 -18.84 -13.61
N GLY A 437 -0.52 -17.92 -14.25
CA GLY A 437 0.64 -17.23 -13.67
C GLY A 437 0.25 -16.36 -12.47
N PHE A 438 -0.82 -15.58 -12.60
CA PHE A 438 -1.36 -14.76 -11.52
C PHE A 438 -1.71 -15.62 -10.29
N HIS A 439 -2.51 -16.68 -10.47
CA HIS A 439 -2.87 -17.57 -9.37
C HIS A 439 -1.67 -18.30 -8.77
N LYS A 440 -0.65 -18.66 -9.58
CA LYS A 440 0.61 -19.22 -9.08
C LYS A 440 1.33 -18.20 -8.21
N ASN A 441 1.39 -16.94 -8.64
CA ASN A 441 2.03 -15.88 -7.88
C ASN A 441 1.31 -15.60 -6.56
N GLU A 442 -0.01 -15.49 -6.58
CA GLU A 442 -0.79 -15.34 -5.35
C GLU A 442 -0.58 -16.54 -4.41
N ASN A 443 -0.60 -17.77 -4.93
CA ASN A 443 -0.46 -18.95 -4.08
C ASN A 443 0.87 -18.99 -3.35
N THR A 444 1.98 -18.67 -4.04
CA THR A 444 3.30 -18.58 -3.39
C THR A 444 3.36 -17.44 -2.38
N LEU A 445 2.78 -16.28 -2.72
CA LEU A 445 2.79 -15.10 -1.85
C LEU A 445 2.02 -15.38 -0.55
N TRP A 446 0.80 -15.90 -0.65
CA TRP A 446 -0.11 -16.06 0.49
C TRP A 446 0.02 -17.40 1.21
N VAL A 447 0.37 -18.49 0.53
CA VAL A 447 0.46 -19.81 1.15
C VAL A 447 1.90 -20.13 1.50
N ASN A 448 2.63 -20.75 0.57
CA ASN A 448 4.05 -21.06 0.62
C ASN A 448 4.46 -21.70 -0.72
N SER A 449 5.74 -22.00 -0.88
CA SER A 449 6.26 -22.61 -2.12
C SER A 449 5.75 -24.05 -2.39
N LYS A 450 5.23 -24.76 -1.39
CA LYS A 450 4.59 -26.08 -1.54
C LYS A 450 3.09 -26.01 -1.87
N ARG A 451 2.49 -24.82 -1.81
CA ARG A 451 1.04 -24.61 -2.05
C ARG A 451 0.14 -25.35 -1.07
N ASP A 452 0.63 -25.58 0.14
CA ASP A 452 -0.06 -26.34 1.18
C ASP A 452 0.21 -25.68 2.54
N PRO A 453 -0.77 -24.97 3.14
CA PRO A 453 -0.55 -24.26 4.39
C PRO A 453 -0.23 -25.19 5.57
N SER A 454 -0.58 -26.49 5.47
CA SER A 454 -0.27 -27.48 6.50
C SER A 454 1.13 -28.10 6.37
N ALA A 455 1.84 -27.81 5.28
CA ALA A 455 3.13 -28.41 5.04
C ALA A 455 4.21 -27.80 5.94
N GLU A 456 4.97 -28.66 6.61
CA GLU A 456 6.21 -28.26 7.27
C GLU A 456 7.22 -27.79 6.20
N MET A 457 7.79 -26.61 6.43
CA MET A 457 8.74 -25.96 5.52
C MET A 457 10.13 -25.94 6.16
N GLU A 458 11.15 -26.25 5.36
CA GLU A 458 12.53 -25.96 5.69
C GLU A 458 12.99 -24.80 4.80
N TYR A 459 13.50 -23.75 5.43
CA TYR A 459 13.99 -22.56 4.72
C TYR A 459 15.52 -22.59 4.65
N THR A 460 16.05 -22.27 3.47
CA THR A 460 17.49 -22.34 3.20
C THR A 460 18.25 -21.09 3.63
N SER A 461 17.54 -20.00 3.92
CA SER A 461 18.06 -18.73 4.39
C SER A 461 16.99 -17.93 5.12
N ALA A 462 17.39 -16.95 5.94
CA ALA A 462 16.48 -16.12 6.73
C ALA A 462 15.64 -15.16 5.88
N ASP A 463 16.09 -14.87 4.66
CA ASP A 463 15.45 -13.96 3.70
C ASP A 463 14.55 -14.68 2.67
N GLN A 464 14.49 -16.01 2.71
CA GLN A 464 13.61 -16.78 1.84
C GLN A 464 12.14 -16.46 2.15
N TRP A 465 11.30 -16.31 1.13
CA TRP A 465 9.88 -16.10 1.35
C TRP A 465 9.17 -17.32 1.94
N HIS A 466 8.54 -17.13 3.09
CA HIS A 466 7.84 -18.18 3.82
C HIS A 466 6.39 -18.39 3.35
N GLY A 467 5.76 -17.31 2.87
CA GLY A 467 4.33 -17.27 2.60
C GLY A 467 3.52 -16.90 3.84
N VAL A 468 2.49 -16.09 3.67
CA VAL A 468 1.69 -15.52 4.78
C VAL A 468 1.09 -16.61 5.68
N SER A 469 0.66 -17.74 5.08
CA SER A 469 0.07 -18.86 5.81
C SER A 469 1.01 -19.54 6.80
N ALA A 470 2.33 -19.28 6.72
CA ALA A 470 3.29 -19.76 7.71
C ALA A 470 3.04 -19.15 9.10
N TYR A 471 2.52 -17.93 9.17
CA TYR A 471 2.34 -17.18 10.42
C TYR A 471 0.87 -16.91 10.75
N VAL A 472 0.04 -16.74 9.72
CA VAL A 472 -1.35 -16.30 9.87
C VAL A 472 -2.31 -17.44 9.59
N ILE A 473 -3.25 -17.64 10.50
CA ILE A 473 -4.31 -18.63 10.38
C ILE A 473 -5.39 -18.21 9.37
N GLU A 474 -5.93 -19.18 8.63
CA GLU A 474 -7.09 -19.00 7.77
C GLU A 474 -8.34 -18.62 8.55
N LYS A 475 -9.03 -17.56 8.10
CA LYS A 475 -10.31 -17.09 8.62
C LYS A 475 -11.43 -17.45 7.65
N SER A 476 -12.63 -17.71 8.17
CA SER A 476 -13.79 -18.06 7.35
C SER A 476 -15.05 -17.37 7.81
N GLY A 477 -15.87 -16.92 6.86
CA GLY A 477 -17.26 -16.50 7.09
C GLY A 477 -18.24 -17.67 7.22
N PHE A 478 -17.78 -18.92 7.07
CA PHE A 478 -18.61 -20.12 7.18
C PHE A 478 -18.29 -20.85 8.48
N GLU A 479 -19.25 -20.92 9.40
CA GLU A 479 -19.15 -21.81 10.55
C GLU A 479 -19.09 -23.27 10.09
N ARG A 480 -18.15 -24.05 10.63
CA ARG A 480 -18.14 -25.51 10.43
C ARG A 480 -19.49 -26.04 10.91
N ARG A 481 -20.23 -26.70 10.03
CA ARG A 481 -21.34 -27.54 10.47
C ARG A 481 -20.75 -28.69 11.27
N ASN A 482 -21.05 -28.72 12.57
CA ASN A 482 -20.72 -29.81 13.49
C ASN A 482 -21.23 -31.17 12.98
#